data_AF-A0A6C1S3Q7-F1
#
_entry.id   AF-A0A6C1S3Q7-F1
#
_cell.length_a   1.000
_cell.length_b   1.000
_cell.length_c   1.000
_cell.angle_alpha   90.00
_cell.angle_beta   90.00
_cell.angle_gamma   90.00
#
_symmetry.space_group_name_H-M   'P 1'
#
loop_
_entity.id
_entity.type
_entity.pdbx_description
1 polymer ?
#
loop_
_entity_poly.entity_id
_entity_poly.type
_entity_poly.pdbx_seq_one_letter_code
_entity_poly.pdbx_strand_id
1 'polypeptide(L)'
;MLKYLPLLLICVSYACSGTTNDDGDKRIVRVETVYGNMDIMLFNETPLHRDNFIKLIEDGFYEDLLFHRVIDNFMIQGGDPVSRNATGDTQPGSGGPGYTIPAEIHDHLYHRKGALAAARLGDNVNPDRESSGSQFYIVHGSLFTDQQLDEMEQRIQAMEEHEFTSRNFRRLEKEYLDRDEVPDYAAIASRIEELGNEYYSSGNHFKFSDEMRESYTTVGGAPHLDGSYTVFGQVIEGFEVIDKIASVETNSAARPREDIKMNIRVIR
;
A
#
# COMPACT_ATOMS: atom_id res chain seq x y z
N MET A 1 70.63 28.90 35.50
CA MET A 1 69.20 29.24 35.47
C MET A 1 68.48 28.17 34.66
N LEU A 2 67.81 27.24 35.34
CA LEU A 2 67.08 26.12 34.75
C LEU A 2 65.86 26.64 33.96
N LYS A 3 65.75 26.26 32.68
CA LYS A 3 64.57 26.47 31.84
C LYS A 3 63.62 25.28 32.04
N TYR A 4 62.47 25.53 32.67
CA TYR A 4 61.35 24.59 32.71
C TYR A 4 60.49 24.79 31.45
N LEU A 5 60.34 23.73 30.66
CA LEU A 5 59.42 23.63 29.53
C LEU A 5 58.10 23.03 30.05
N PRO A 6 56.96 23.74 29.99
CA PRO A 6 55.70 23.15 30.42
C PRO A 6 55.16 22.21 29.35
N LEU A 7 54.81 21.00 29.81
CA LEU A 7 54.16 19.92 29.09
C LEU A 7 52.77 20.36 28.62
N LEU A 8 52.55 20.44 27.30
CA LEU A 8 51.26 20.76 26.70
C LEU A 8 50.36 19.51 26.77
N LEU A 9 49.38 19.51 27.68
CA LEU A 9 48.37 18.46 27.80
C LEU A 9 47.30 18.69 26.71
N ILE A 10 47.36 17.96 25.60
CA ILE A 10 46.34 18.01 24.55
C ILE A 10 45.17 17.11 24.99
N CYS A 11 44.15 17.71 25.61
CA CYS A 11 42.85 17.07 25.79
C CYS A 11 42.13 17.03 24.44
N VAL A 12 42.23 15.90 23.74
CA VAL A 12 41.36 15.61 22.59
C VAL A 12 39.98 15.27 23.13
N SER A 13 39.11 16.27 23.25
CA SER A 13 37.69 16.06 23.48
C SER A 13 37.08 15.54 22.17
N TYR A 14 36.86 14.22 22.09
CA TYR A 14 35.92 13.66 21.13
C TYR A 14 34.52 14.15 21.52
N ALA A 15 34.09 15.25 20.91
CA ALA A 15 32.68 15.61 20.86
C ALA A 15 32.01 14.61 19.92
N CYS A 16 31.50 13.51 20.49
CA CYS A 16 30.50 12.71 19.80
C CYS A 16 29.25 13.58 19.68
N SER A 17 29.06 14.20 18.52
CA SER A 17 27.75 14.70 18.11
C SER A 17 26.86 13.49 17.82
N GLY A 18 26.36 12.87 18.89
CA GLY A 18 25.20 12.01 18.81
C GLY A 18 23.99 12.90 18.58
N THR A 19 23.67 13.18 17.33
CA THR A 19 22.29 13.51 16.95
C THR A 19 21.48 12.23 17.14
N THR A 20 21.02 11.99 18.37
CA THR A 20 19.82 11.16 18.54
C THR A 20 18.69 12.01 18.01
N ASN A 21 18.35 11.83 16.73
CA ASN A 21 17.06 12.25 16.20
C ASN A 21 16.02 11.56 17.07
N ASP A 22 15.37 12.34 17.92
CA ASP A 22 14.22 11.98 18.75
C ASP A 22 12.93 11.93 17.90
N ASP A 23 13.05 11.48 16.63
CA ASP A 23 11.90 11.14 15.76
C ASP A 23 11.38 9.72 16.07
N GLY A 24 11.76 9.17 17.22
CA GLY A 24 11.47 7.79 17.63
C GLY A 24 10.00 7.53 17.99
N ASP A 25 9.25 8.57 18.37
CA ASP A 25 7.92 8.38 18.96
C ASP A 25 6.76 8.57 17.96
N LYS A 26 6.87 9.46 16.96
CA LYS A 26 5.80 9.86 16.01
C LYS A 26 5.40 8.80 15.00
N ARG A 27 4.65 7.79 15.43
CA ARG A 27 4.22 6.66 14.60
C ARG A 27 2.78 6.26 14.80
N ILE A 28 2.12 6.78 15.82
CA ILE A 28 0.71 6.46 16.05
C ILE A 28 -0.11 7.70 15.75
N VAL A 29 -1.02 7.53 14.80
CA VAL A 29 -2.00 8.55 14.43
C VAL A 29 -3.37 8.09 14.89
N ARG A 30 -4.17 9.03 15.38
CA ARG A 30 -5.56 8.78 15.75
C ARG A 30 -6.48 9.38 14.69
N VAL A 31 -7.35 8.55 14.14
CA VAL A 31 -8.47 8.95 13.28
C VAL A 31 -9.72 9.02 14.14
N GLU A 32 -10.30 10.20 14.28
CA GLU A 32 -11.53 10.43 15.04
C GLU A 32 -12.72 10.59 14.12
N THR A 33 -13.81 9.90 14.46
CA THR A 33 -15.07 9.95 13.72
C THR A 33 -16.25 9.96 14.69
N VAL A 34 -17.45 10.16 14.15
CA VAL A 34 -18.70 10.01 14.92
C VAL A 34 -18.96 8.58 15.41
N TYR A 35 -18.28 7.58 14.84
CA TYR A 35 -18.43 6.16 15.21
C TYR A 35 -17.42 5.69 16.27
N GLY A 36 -16.46 6.55 16.62
CA GLY A 36 -15.36 6.26 17.53
C GLY A 36 -14.00 6.64 16.95
N ASN A 37 -12.95 6.22 17.65
CA ASN A 37 -11.57 6.51 17.30
C ASN A 37 -10.86 5.24 16.83
N MET A 38 -9.99 5.39 15.84
CA MET A 38 -9.04 4.36 15.41
C MET A 38 -7.63 4.86 15.66
N ASP A 39 -6.80 4.05 16.32
CA ASP A 39 -5.36 4.31 16.42
C ASP A 39 -4.64 3.45 15.39
N ILE A 40 -3.80 4.09 14.59
CA ILE A 40 -3.08 3.46 13.49
C ILE A 40 -1.58 3.62 13.73
N MET A 41 -0.88 2.50 13.75
CA MET A 41 0.58 2.48 13.73
C MET A 41 1.06 2.58 12.29
N LEU A 42 1.94 3.54 11.99
CA LEU A 42 2.59 3.71 10.70
C LEU A 42 3.88 2.89 10.61
N PHE A 43 4.15 2.33 9.43
CA PHE A 43 5.30 1.46 9.19
C PHE A 43 6.57 2.25 8.83
N ASN A 44 7.74 1.73 9.22
CA ASN A 44 9.03 2.37 8.92
C ASN A 44 9.61 1.91 7.59
N GLU A 45 9.13 0.78 7.11
CA GLU A 45 9.45 0.15 5.84
C GLU A 45 8.95 0.99 4.67
N THR A 46 7.93 1.84 4.90
CA THR A 46 7.33 2.76 3.92
C THR A 46 7.54 4.23 4.32
N PRO A 47 8.79 4.70 4.44
CA PRO A 47 9.10 6.02 4.97
C PRO A 47 8.51 7.16 4.13
N LEU A 48 8.44 7.04 2.80
CA LEU A 48 7.89 8.11 1.97
C LEU A 48 6.40 8.34 2.29
N HIS A 49 5.62 7.26 2.45
CA HIS A 49 4.22 7.37 2.79
C HIS A 49 4.00 7.80 4.24
N ARG A 50 4.74 7.21 5.19
CA ARG A 50 4.68 7.59 6.61
C ARG A 50 4.94 9.08 6.80
N ASP A 51 6.08 9.56 6.29
CA ASP A 51 6.54 10.93 6.52
C ASP A 51 5.62 11.94 5.82
N ASN A 52 5.15 11.60 4.62
CA ASN A 52 4.15 12.42 3.94
C ASN A 52 2.81 12.47 4.69
N PHE A 53 2.33 11.33 5.20
CA PHE A 53 1.07 11.28 5.95
C PHE A 53 1.14 12.11 7.24
N ILE A 54 2.23 11.99 7.99
CA ILE A 54 2.50 12.80 9.19
C ILE A 54 2.54 14.28 8.83
N LYS A 55 3.29 14.66 7.78
CA LYS A 55 3.36 16.05 7.33
C LYS A 55 1.96 16.61 7.01
N LEU A 56 1.15 15.88 6.23
CA LEU A 56 -0.19 16.33 5.87
C LEU A 56 -1.12 16.43 7.10
N ILE A 57 -0.96 15.56 8.09
CA ILE A 57 -1.67 15.66 9.37
C ILE A 57 -1.27 16.94 10.11
N GLU A 58 0.03 17.21 10.26
CA GLU A 58 0.55 18.38 10.96
C GLU A 58 0.20 19.70 10.24
N ASP A 59 0.07 19.68 8.91
CA ASP A 59 -0.39 20.79 8.09
C ASP A 59 -1.93 21.01 8.16
N GLY A 60 -2.67 20.17 8.90
CA GLY A 60 -4.14 20.24 9.01
C GLY A 60 -4.87 19.81 7.72
N PHE A 61 -4.19 19.13 6.79
CA PHE A 61 -4.75 18.78 5.48
C PHE A 61 -6.00 17.89 5.61
N TYR A 62 -5.98 16.96 6.57
CA TYR A 62 -7.06 15.99 6.77
C TYR A 62 -8.24 16.52 7.59
N GLU A 63 -8.16 17.74 8.13
CA GLU A 63 -9.24 18.32 8.94
C GLU A 63 -10.54 18.43 8.11
N ASP A 64 -11.63 17.95 8.73
CA ASP A 64 -12.98 17.92 8.18
C ASP A 64 -13.13 17.20 6.82
N LEU A 65 -12.16 16.37 6.42
CA LEU A 65 -12.31 15.53 5.23
C LEU A 65 -13.29 14.38 5.49
N LEU A 66 -13.84 13.81 4.41
CA LEU A 66 -14.81 12.73 4.49
C LEU A 66 -14.17 11.38 4.14
N PHE A 67 -14.68 10.32 4.78
CA PHE A 67 -14.71 9.01 4.16
C PHE A 67 -15.73 9.04 3.01
N HIS A 68 -15.24 9.32 1.80
CA HIS A 68 -16.07 9.63 0.64
C HIS A 68 -16.46 8.40 -0.20
N ARG A 69 -15.86 7.24 0.11
CA ARG A 69 -16.19 5.96 -0.53
C ARG A 69 -16.07 4.82 0.49
N VAL A 70 -17.14 4.06 0.65
CA VAL A 70 -17.28 3.00 1.65
C VAL A 70 -17.91 1.79 0.97
N ILE A 71 -17.21 0.66 1.01
CA ILE A 71 -17.70 -0.59 0.43
C ILE A 71 -17.60 -1.68 1.47
N ASP A 72 -18.76 -2.22 1.83
CA ASP A 72 -18.87 -3.34 2.75
C ASP A 72 -18.05 -4.55 2.25
N ASN A 73 -17.42 -5.25 3.19
CA ASN A 73 -16.46 -6.32 2.96
C ASN A 73 -15.25 -5.97 2.07
N PHE A 74 -14.93 -4.68 1.91
CA PHE A 74 -13.77 -4.23 1.15
C PHE A 74 -12.98 -3.14 1.89
N MET A 75 -13.40 -1.88 1.85
CA MET A 75 -12.62 -0.78 2.46
C MET A 75 -13.44 0.48 2.74
N ILE A 76 -12.87 1.34 3.59
CA ILE A 76 -13.32 2.72 3.83
C ILE A 76 -12.22 3.67 3.31
N GLN A 77 -12.57 4.59 2.41
CA GLN A 77 -11.61 5.42 1.69
C GLN A 77 -11.82 6.90 1.96
N GLY A 78 -10.71 7.61 2.21
CA GLY A 78 -10.67 9.02 2.57
C GLY A 78 -9.49 9.75 1.92
N GLY A 79 -9.26 10.99 2.38
CA GLY A 79 -8.07 11.77 2.01
C GLY A 79 -8.17 12.61 0.74
N ASP A 80 -9.38 12.77 0.17
CA ASP A 80 -9.61 13.72 -0.92
C ASP A 80 -9.95 15.12 -0.35
N PRO A 81 -9.14 16.17 -0.59
CA PRO A 81 -9.42 17.53 -0.13
C PRO A 81 -10.71 18.15 -0.71
N VAL A 82 -11.18 17.69 -1.86
CA VAL A 82 -12.46 18.12 -2.45
C VAL A 82 -13.63 17.73 -1.53
N SER A 83 -13.48 16.68 -0.73
CA SER A 83 -14.53 16.19 0.16
C SER A 83 -14.92 17.19 1.25
N ARG A 84 -14.01 18.09 1.67
CA ARG A 84 -14.25 19.06 2.76
C ARG A 84 -15.50 19.92 2.54
N ASN A 85 -15.75 20.26 1.27
CA ASN A 85 -16.86 21.11 0.85
C ASN A 85 -17.83 20.37 -0.08
N ALA A 86 -17.79 19.04 -0.10
CA ALA A 86 -18.71 18.26 -0.93
C ALA A 86 -20.15 18.43 -0.42
N THR A 87 -21.06 18.77 -1.32
CA THR A 87 -22.49 18.92 -1.01
C THR A 87 -23.34 18.12 -1.98
N GLY A 88 -24.48 17.60 -1.51
CA GLY A 88 -25.44 16.85 -2.34
C GLY A 88 -24.78 15.64 -3.00
N ASP A 89 -24.95 15.52 -4.32
CA ASP A 89 -24.46 14.38 -5.11
C ASP A 89 -22.98 14.50 -5.54
N THR A 90 -22.22 15.44 -4.98
CA THR A 90 -20.80 15.59 -5.30
C THR A 90 -20.05 14.31 -4.88
N GLN A 91 -19.36 13.68 -5.83
CA GLN A 91 -18.52 12.51 -5.57
C GLN A 91 -17.03 12.90 -5.58
N PRO A 92 -16.38 13.00 -4.41
CA PRO A 92 -14.93 13.07 -4.31
C PRO A 92 -14.28 11.75 -4.76
N GLY A 93 -13.01 11.84 -5.09
CA GLY A 93 -12.10 10.76 -5.47
C GLY A 93 -11.00 11.22 -6.42
N SER A 94 -11.03 12.46 -6.91
CA SER A 94 -10.09 12.99 -7.91
C SER A 94 -9.13 14.05 -7.38
N GLY A 95 -9.31 14.52 -6.14
CA GLY A 95 -8.42 15.51 -5.54
C GLY A 95 -7.17 14.91 -4.92
N GLY A 96 -6.26 15.80 -4.51
CA GLY A 96 -5.02 15.48 -3.83
C GLY A 96 -4.19 16.74 -3.60
N PRO A 97 -2.97 16.62 -3.06
CA PRO A 97 -2.12 17.76 -2.73
C PRO A 97 -1.32 18.30 -3.93
N GLY A 98 -1.57 17.77 -5.13
CA GLY A 98 -0.89 18.17 -6.38
C GLY A 98 0.36 17.36 -6.73
N TYR A 99 0.61 16.26 -6.02
CA TYR A 99 1.73 15.34 -6.28
C TYR A 99 1.34 13.89 -5.97
N THR A 100 2.18 12.97 -6.45
CA THR A 100 2.15 11.53 -6.20
C THR A 100 3.34 11.10 -5.35
N ILE A 101 3.33 9.87 -4.85
CA ILE A 101 4.42 9.27 -4.06
C ILE A 101 4.86 7.97 -4.77
N PRO A 102 6.16 7.73 -4.98
CA PRO A 102 6.65 6.45 -5.49
C PRO A 102 6.15 5.27 -4.65
N ALA A 103 5.79 4.15 -5.29
CA ALA A 103 5.28 2.98 -4.57
C ALA A 103 6.33 2.35 -3.64
N GLU A 104 5.93 1.95 -2.43
CA GLU A 104 6.77 1.26 -1.43
C GLU A 104 6.14 -0.10 -1.11
N ILE A 105 6.22 -1.04 -2.07
CA ILE A 105 5.54 -2.34 -1.99
C ILE A 105 6.49 -3.36 -1.35
N HIS A 106 6.00 -4.01 -0.29
CA HIS A 106 6.74 -5.03 0.45
C HIS A 106 5.86 -6.27 0.65
N ASP A 107 6.40 -7.47 0.36
CA ASP A 107 5.63 -8.71 0.41
C ASP A 107 5.05 -9.03 1.81
N HIS A 108 5.71 -8.57 2.88
CA HIS A 108 5.24 -8.77 4.25
C HIS A 108 4.26 -7.70 4.73
N LEU A 109 3.98 -6.66 3.94
CA LEU A 109 2.98 -5.62 4.23
C LEU A 109 1.78 -5.82 3.30
N TYR A 110 0.75 -6.49 3.83
CA TYR A 110 -0.37 -6.99 3.05
C TYR A 110 -1.72 -6.50 3.59
N HIS A 111 -2.77 -6.67 2.79
CA HIS A 111 -4.06 -6.02 3.00
C HIS A 111 -4.97 -6.79 3.97
N ARG A 112 -4.49 -7.09 5.17
CA ARG A 112 -5.35 -7.58 6.26
C ARG A 112 -6.32 -6.50 6.74
N LYS A 113 -7.40 -6.90 7.41
CA LYS A 113 -8.33 -5.95 8.04
C LYS A 113 -7.59 -4.93 8.92
N GLY A 114 -7.95 -3.66 8.77
CA GLY A 114 -7.30 -2.53 9.43
C GLY A 114 -5.99 -2.07 8.78
N ALA A 115 -5.50 -2.71 7.72
CA ALA A 115 -4.37 -2.19 6.96
C ALA A 115 -4.72 -0.79 6.40
N LEU A 116 -3.81 0.17 6.61
CA LEU A 116 -3.86 1.51 6.02
C LEU A 116 -2.99 1.48 4.75
N ALA A 117 -3.62 1.76 3.60
CA ALA A 117 -2.95 1.67 2.31
C ALA A 117 -3.29 2.85 1.40
N ALA A 118 -2.37 3.18 0.49
CA ALA A 118 -2.49 4.35 -0.36
C ALA A 118 -3.35 4.05 -1.60
N ALA A 119 -4.22 4.98 -1.96
CA ALA A 119 -5.00 4.90 -3.19
C ALA A 119 -4.14 5.29 -4.39
N ARG A 120 -4.44 4.74 -5.58
CA ARG A 120 -3.79 5.13 -6.84
C ARG A 120 -4.71 4.95 -8.03
N LEU A 121 -4.32 5.55 -9.16
CA LEU A 121 -4.91 5.22 -10.45
C LEU A 121 -4.47 3.83 -10.90
N GLY A 122 -5.29 3.17 -11.73
CA GLY A 122 -5.01 1.85 -12.29
C GLY A 122 -3.83 1.84 -13.27
N ASP A 123 -3.22 0.67 -13.46
CA ASP A 123 -1.93 0.49 -14.15
C ASP A 123 -1.94 1.00 -15.61
N ASN A 124 -3.10 1.00 -16.28
CA ASN A 124 -3.24 1.53 -17.65
C ASN A 124 -2.94 3.04 -17.75
N VAL A 125 -3.16 3.78 -16.68
CA VAL A 125 -2.91 5.23 -16.60
C VAL A 125 -1.67 5.52 -15.76
N ASN A 126 -1.39 4.67 -14.77
CA ASN A 126 -0.30 4.82 -13.81
C ASN A 126 0.52 3.51 -13.75
N PRO A 127 1.34 3.23 -14.78
CA PRO A 127 2.09 1.98 -14.88
C PRO A 127 3.17 1.86 -13.79
N ASP A 128 3.71 2.98 -13.32
CA ASP A 128 4.70 3.04 -12.23
C ASP A 128 4.04 2.86 -10.84
N ARG A 129 2.71 2.74 -10.81
CA ARG A 129 1.90 2.51 -9.60
C ARG A 129 2.11 3.56 -8.51
N GLU A 130 2.46 4.79 -8.90
CA GLU A 130 2.63 5.88 -7.94
C GLU A 130 1.34 6.10 -7.15
N SER A 131 1.48 6.30 -5.85
CA SER A 131 0.35 6.53 -4.95
C SER A 131 -0.14 7.96 -5.02
N SER A 132 -1.43 8.17 -4.77
CA SER A 132 -1.98 9.48 -4.46
C SER A 132 -1.20 10.09 -3.29
N GLY A 133 -0.89 11.38 -3.38
CA GLY A 133 -0.20 12.08 -2.31
C GLY A 133 -1.00 12.21 -1.01
N SER A 134 -2.32 11.97 -1.00
CA SER A 134 -3.13 12.11 0.22
C SER A 134 -4.24 11.10 0.40
N GLN A 135 -4.73 10.48 -0.69
CA GLN A 135 -5.85 9.55 -0.59
C GLN A 135 -5.38 8.18 -0.08
N PHE A 136 -6.15 7.64 0.85
CA PHE A 136 -5.87 6.36 1.50
C PHE A 136 -7.17 5.58 1.71
N TYR A 137 -7.03 4.31 2.01
CA TYR A 137 -8.11 3.48 2.50
C TYR A 137 -7.67 2.63 3.68
N ILE A 138 -8.64 2.29 4.53
CA ILE A 138 -8.50 1.32 5.61
C ILE A 138 -9.29 0.08 5.22
N VAL A 139 -8.65 -1.08 5.26
CA VAL A 139 -9.26 -2.34 4.84
C VAL A 139 -10.33 -2.76 5.86
N HIS A 140 -11.56 -2.98 5.38
CA HIS A 140 -12.58 -3.74 6.11
C HIS A 140 -12.42 -5.23 5.79
N GLY A 141 -12.37 -5.55 4.49
CA GLY A 141 -12.03 -6.87 3.97
C GLY A 141 -13.11 -7.94 4.13
N SER A 142 -12.88 -9.07 3.48
CA SER A 142 -13.70 -10.28 3.56
C SER A 142 -12.95 -11.39 4.29
N LEU A 143 -13.67 -12.34 4.89
CA LEU A 143 -13.10 -13.62 5.30
C LEU A 143 -12.96 -14.53 4.08
N PHE A 144 -11.89 -15.33 4.08
CA PHE A 144 -11.62 -16.32 3.05
C PHE A 144 -11.49 -17.71 3.65
N THR A 145 -11.96 -18.72 2.95
CA THR A 145 -11.65 -20.12 3.30
C THR A 145 -10.30 -20.52 2.73
N ASP A 146 -9.71 -21.58 3.28
CA ASP A 146 -8.48 -22.14 2.72
C ASP A 146 -8.62 -22.49 1.25
N GLN A 147 -9.75 -23.09 0.87
CA GLN A 147 -10.06 -23.40 -0.54
C GLN A 147 -10.07 -22.15 -1.42
N GLN A 148 -10.67 -21.05 -0.96
CA GLN A 148 -10.70 -19.80 -1.74
C GLN A 148 -9.30 -19.23 -1.94
N LEU A 149 -8.44 -19.31 -0.93
CA LEU A 149 -7.05 -18.87 -1.01
C LEU A 149 -6.24 -19.78 -1.95
N ASP A 150 -6.45 -21.11 -1.90
CA ASP A 150 -5.83 -22.05 -2.85
C ASP A 150 -6.24 -21.76 -4.30
N GLU A 151 -7.53 -21.47 -4.53
CA GLU A 151 -8.04 -21.07 -5.85
C GLU A 151 -7.47 -19.72 -6.31
N MET A 152 -7.11 -18.82 -5.39
CA MET A 152 -6.44 -17.56 -5.72
C MET A 152 -4.98 -17.80 -6.11
N GLU A 153 -4.24 -18.63 -5.36
CA GLU A 153 -2.87 -19.03 -5.71
C GLU A 153 -2.81 -19.65 -7.11
N GLN A 154 -3.73 -20.57 -7.41
CA GLN A 154 -3.84 -21.20 -8.74
C GLN A 154 -4.14 -20.18 -9.83
N ARG A 155 -5.01 -19.20 -9.57
CA ARG A 155 -5.33 -18.13 -10.53
C ARG A 155 -4.12 -17.22 -10.78
N ILE A 156 -3.41 -16.83 -9.73
CA ILE A 156 -2.19 -16.02 -9.84
C ILE A 156 -1.14 -16.78 -10.65
N GLN A 157 -0.92 -18.05 -10.34
CA GLN A 157 -0.01 -18.91 -11.09
C GLN A 157 -0.41 -18.98 -12.58
N ALA A 158 -1.68 -19.24 -12.89
CA ALA A 158 -2.15 -19.31 -14.28
C ALA A 158 -1.99 -17.97 -15.02
N MET A 159 -2.17 -16.85 -14.33
CA MET A 159 -1.92 -15.51 -14.89
C MET A 159 -0.43 -15.28 -15.18
N GLU A 160 0.46 -15.69 -14.26
CA GLU A 160 1.91 -15.63 -14.47
C GLU A 160 2.35 -16.50 -15.65
N GLU A 161 1.77 -17.70 -15.77
CA GLU A 161 1.96 -18.62 -16.91
C GLU A 161 1.54 -17.99 -18.24
N HIS A 162 0.36 -17.37 -18.26
CA HIS A 162 -0.14 -16.67 -19.44
C HIS A 162 0.72 -15.46 -19.82
N GLU A 163 1.12 -14.64 -18.84
CA GLU A 163 1.98 -13.46 -19.07
C GLU A 163 3.39 -13.85 -19.52
N PHE A 164 3.97 -14.87 -18.91
CA PHE A 164 5.27 -15.41 -19.33
C PHE A 164 5.24 -15.86 -20.79
N THR A 165 4.22 -16.65 -21.14
CA THR A 165 3.99 -17.13 -22.51
C THR A 165 3.84 -15.95 -23.47
N SER A 166 2.94 -15.02 -23.15
CA SER A 166 2.64 -13.85 -23.98
C SER A 166 3.84 -12.92 -24.16
N ARG A 167 4.66 -12.74 -23.13
CA ARG A 167 5.88 -11.91 -23.17
C ARG A 167 6.96 -12.57 -24.02
N ASN A 168 7.21 -13.86 -23.83
CA ASN A 168 8.21 -14.59 -24.60
C ASN A 168 7.81 -14.75 -26.06
N PHE A 169 6.53 -14.96 -26.34
CA PHE A 169 6.01 -14.94 -27.70
C PHE A 169 6.30 -13.61 -28.40
N ARG A 170 5.88 -12.48 -27.80
CA ARG A 170 6.13 -11.14 -28.35
C ARG A 170 7.62 -10.86 -28.55
N ARG A 171 8.47 -11.28 -27.60
CA ARG A 171 9.93 -11.12 -27.70
C ARG A 171 10.51 -11.92 -28.87
N LEU A 172 10.21 -13.21 -28.95
CA LEU A 172 10.77 -14.10 -29.97
C LEU A 172 10.24 -13.75 -31.37
N GLU A 173 8.95 -13.43 -31.51
CA GLU A 173 8.38 -12.95 -32.77
C GLU A 173 9.11 -11.68 -33.25
N LYS A 174 9.34 -10.71 -32.34
CA LYS A 174 10.11 -9.51 -32.65
C LYS A 174 11.53 -9.84 -33.13
N GLU A 175 12.20 -10.83 -32.56
CA GLU A 175 13.55 -11.23 -32.98
C GLU A 175 13.60 -11.74 -34.43
N TYR A 176 12.57 -12.45 -34.90
CA TYR A 176 12.46 -12.84 -36.33
C TYR A 176 12.24 -11.61 -37.21
N LEU A 177 11.30 -10.73 -36.82
CA LEU A 177 10.96 -9.53 -37.57
C LEU A 177 12.15 -8.55 -37.68
N ASP A 178 12.96 -8.42 -36.62
CA ASP A 178 14.18 -7.60 -36.61
C ASP A 178 15.25 -8.13 -37.59
N ARG A 179 15.17 -9.40 -38.01
CA ARG A 179 16.05 -10.03 -39.01
C ARG A 179 15.44 -10.07 -40.41
N ASP A 180 14.29 -9.43 -40.62
CA ASP A 180 13.49 -9.53 -41.86
C ASP A 180 13.10 -10.99 -42.22
N GLU A 181 12.96 -11.85 -41.21
CA GLU A 181 12.56 -13.25 -41.37
C GLU A 181 11.06 -13.43 -41.09
N VAL A 182 10.43 -14.39 -41.78
CA VAL A 182 9.06 -14.82 -41.45
C VAL A 182 9.11 -15.63 -40.15
N PRO A 183 8.32 -15.28 -39.11
CA PRO A 183 8.32 -16.02 -37.85
C PRO A 183 7.98 -17.50 -38.04
N ASP A 184 8.86 -18.38 -37.55
CA ASP A 184 8.56 -19.80 -37.40
C ASP A 184 7.82 -20.02 -36.07
N TYR A 185 6.49 -20.02 -36.13
CA TYR A 185 5.64 -20.17 -34.95
C TYR A 185 5.79 -21.52 -34.25
N ALA A 186 6.19 -22.59 -34.95
CA ALA A 186 6.44 -23.89 -34.32
C ALA A 186 7.73 -23.83 -33.48
N ALA A 187 8.80 -23.26 -34.03
CA ALA A 187 10.05 -23.04 -33.30
C ALA A 187 9.87 -22.10 -32.10
N ILE A 188 9.08 -21.03 -32.27
CA ILE A 188 8.72 -20.12 -31.16
C ILE A 188 7.98 -20.87 -30.06
N ALA A 189 6.97 -21.68 -30.40
CA ALA A 189 6.20 -22.45 -29.43
C ALA A 189 7.09 -23.44 -28.65
N SER A 190 7.92 -24.22 -29.34
CA SER A 190 8.87 -25.14 -28.69
C SER A 190 9.85 -24.39 -27.78
N ARG A 191 10.33 -23.20 -28.20
CA ARG A 191 11.23 -22.41 -27.37
C ARG A 191 10.54 -21.86 -26.12
N ILE A 192 9.28 -21.43 -26.21
CA ILE A 192 8.50 -20.99 -25.04
C ILE A 192 8.28 -22.15 -24.08
N GLU A 193 7.98 -23.35 -24.58
CA GLU A 193 7.83 -24.55 -23.75
C GLU A 193 9.13 -24.89 -23.00
N GLU A 194 10.28 -24.85 -23.68
CA GLU A 194 11.59 -25.04 -23.05
C GLU A 194 11.86 -24.02 -21.93
N LEU A 195 11.62 -22.73 -22.24
CA LEU A 195 11.79 -21.64 -21.26
C LEU A 195 10.83 -21.78 -20.08
N GLY A 196 9.58 -22.19 -20.32
CA GLY A 196 8.58 -22.42 -19.30
C GLY A 196 8.96 -23.58 -18.40
N ASN A 197 9.40 -24.71 -18.96
CA ASN A 197 9.86 -25.85 -18.18
C ASN A 197 11.02 -25.47 -17.25
N GLU A 198 11.98 -24.66 -17.69
CA GLU A 198 13.06 -24.14 -16.83
C GLU A 198 12.52 -23.22 -15.73
N TYR A 199 11.62 -22.29 -16.08
CA TYR A 199 11.08 -21.30 -15.16
C TYR A 199 10.19 -21.93 -14.08
N TYR A 200 9.23 -22.79 -14.45
CA TYR A 200 8.27 -23.40 -13.53
C TYR A 200 8.83 -24.58 -12.73
N SER A 201 9.86 -25.28 -13.22
CA SER A 201 10.53 -26.34 -12.44
C SER A 201 11.32 -25.82 -11.24
N SER A 202 11.53 -24.50 -11.14
CA SER A 202 12.21 -23.87 -10.01
C SER A 202 11.40 -23.88 -8.71
N GLY A 203 10.09 -24.18 -8.77
CA GLY A 203 9.20 -24.19 -7.62
C GLY A 203 8.85 -22.79 -7.09
N ASN A 204 9.20 -21.74 -7.84
CA ASN A 204 8.99 -20.36 -7.44
C ASN A 204 7.60 -19.88 -7.89
N HIS A 205 6.56 -20.42 -7.26
CA HIS A 205 5.19 -19.97 -7.44
C HIS A 205 4.75 -19.15 -6.24
N PHE A 206 3.95 -18.12 -6.50
CA PHE A 206 3.32 -17.34 -5.44
C PHE A 206 2.53 -18.27 -4.50
N LYS A 207 2.73 -18.08 -3.19
CA LYS A 207 1.95 -18.69 -2.13
C LYS A 207 1.76 -17.69 -1.01
N PHE A 208 0.57 -17.71 -0.41
CA PHE A 208 0.36 -16.99 0.83
C PHE A 208 1.20 -17.62 1.94
N SER A 209 1.83 -16.78 2.76
CA SER A 209 2.47 -17.26 3.99
C SER A 209 1.43 -17.78 4.98
N ASP A 210 1.86 -18.63 5.91
CA ASP A 210 0.96 -19.14 6.97
C ASP A 210 0.30 -17.98 7.75
N GLU A 211 1.04 -16.89 7.99
CA GLU A 211 0.54 -15.68 8.65
C GLU A 211 -0.53 -14.95 7.81
N MET A 212 -0.33 -14.82 6.49
CA MET A 212 -1.34 -14.23 5.60
C MET A 212 -2.61 -15.08 5.59
N ARG A 213 -2.46 -16.41 5.49
CA ARG A 213 -3.58 -17.36 5.49
C ARG A 213 -4.37 -17.28 6.81
N GLU A 214 -3.68 -17.28 7.94
CA GLU A 214 -4.31 -17.11 9.25
C GLU A 214 -5.07 -15.79 9.32
N SER A 215 -4.46 -14.68 8.88
CA SER A 215 -5.10 -13.37 8.87
C SER A 215 -6.36 -13.34 8.01
N TYR A 216 -6.31 -13.85 6.78
CA TYR A 216 -7.43 -13.81 5.84
C TYR A 216 -8.58 -14.76 6.21
N THR A 217 -8.29 -15.83 6.93
CA THR A 217 -9.30 -16.81 7.38
C THR A 217 -9.95 -16.45 8.71
N THR A 218 -9.29 -15.63 9.55
CA THR A 218 -9.78 -15.33 10.91
C THR A 218 -10.27 -13.90 11.09
N VAL A 219 -9.55 -12.91 10.55
CA VAL A 219 -9.85 -11.48 10.72
C VAL A 219 -10.35 -10.87 9.41
N GLY A 220 -9.90 -11.40 8.28
CA GLY A 220 -10.27 -10.98 6.93
C GLY A 220 -9.29 -9.98 6.32
N GLY A 221 -9.55 -9.61 5.06
CA GLY A 221 -8.71 -8.67 4.32
C GLY A 221 -9.09 -8.53 2.84
N ALA A 222 -8.17 -8.01 2.05
CA ALA A 222 -8.32 -7.76 0.61
C ALA A 222 -7.10 -8.31 -0.18
N PRO A 223 -6.86 -9.63 -0.19
CA PRO A 223 -5.68 -10.24 -0.80
C PRO A 223 -5.47 -9.92 -2.29
N HIS A 224 -6.53 -9.54 -3.00
CA HIS A 224 -6.45 -9.12 -4.40
C HIS A 224 -5.71 -7.78 -4.61
N LEU A 225 -5.40 -7.04 -3.54
CA LEU A 225 -4.61 -5.81 -3.57
C LEU A 225 -3.13 -6.03 -3.23
N ASP A 226 -2.76 -7.22 -2.73
CA ASP A 226 -1.39 -7.52 -2.33
C ASP A 226 -0.41 -7.38 -3.51
N GLY A 227 0.80 -6.90 -3.21
CA GLY A 227 1.83 -6.64 -4.22
C GLY A 227 1.50 -5.52 -5.23
N SER A 228 0.37 -4.82 -5.05
CA SER A 228 -0.13 -3.84 -6.03
C SER A 228 -0.35 -2.43 -5.47
N TYR A 229 -0.42 -2.29 -4.15
CA TYR A 229 -0.65 -1.02 -3.45
C TYR A 229 0.29 -0.92 -2.23
N THR A 230 0.73 0.29 -1.91
CA THR A 230 1.55 0.54 -0.72
C THR A 230 0.70 0.42 0.54
N VAL A 231 1.00 -0.56 1.40
CA VAL A 231 0.48 -0.63 2.77
C VAL A 231 1.48 0.08 3.68
N PHE A 232 1.04 1.13 4.37
CA PHE A 232 1.93 2.00 5.16
C PHE A 232 1.53 2.16 6.63
N GLY A 233 0.51 1.42 7.07
CA GLY A 233 0.19 1.32 8.48
C GLY A 233 -0.85 0.25 8.79
N GLN A 234 -1.19 0.13 10.07
CA GLN A 234 -2.13 -0.85 10.58
C GLN A 234 -2.90 -0.27 11.77
N VAL A 235 -4.23 -0.39 11.75
CA VAL A 235 -5.07 -0.14 12.92
C VAL A 235 -4.65 -1.08 14.05
N ILE A 236 -4.39 -0.52 15.23
CA ILE A 236 -4.00 -1.24 16.45
C ILE A 236 -5.07 -1.15 17.55
N GLU A 237 -5.93 -0.12 17.50
CA GLU A 237 -7.11 0.02 18.38
C GLU A 237 -8.29 0.59 17.57
N GLY A 238 -9.52 0.20 17.92
CA GLY A 238 -10.74 0.72 17.29
C GLY A 238 -11.18 -0.02 16.02
N PHE A 239 -10.84 -1.30 15.87
CA PHE A 239 -11.25 -2.10 14.70
C PHE A 239 -12.77 -2.10 14.47
N GLU A 240 -13.58 -2.04 15.52
CA GLU A 240 -15.04 -1.98 15.44
C GLU A 240 -15.56 -0.67 14.81
N VAL A 241 -14.75 0.38 14.76
CA VAL A 241 -15.08 1.62 14.06
C VAL A 241 -15.09 1.39 12.54
N ILE A 242 -14.19 0.54 12.04
CA ILE A 242 -14.17 0.15 10.62
C ILE A 242 -15.50 -0.51 10.25
N ASP A 243 -15.96 -1.45 11.08
CA ASP A 243 -17.20 -2.22 10.84
C ASP A 243 -18.42 -1.30 10.85
N LYS A 244 -18.49 -0.37 11.81
CA LYS A 244 -19.56 0.62 11.89
C LYS A 244 -19.60 1.49 10.64
N ILE A 245 -18.46 2.03 10.20
CA ILE A 245 -18.38 2.86 8.99
C ILE A 245 -18.74 2.02 7.76
N ALA A 246 -18.21 0.81 7.63
CA ALA A 246 -18.47 -0.07 6.48
C ALA A 246 -19.96 -0.46 6.33
N SER A 247 -20.69 -0.52 7.45
CA SER A 247 -22.11 -0.88 7.48
C SER A 247 -23.11 0.23 7.14
N VAL A 248 -22.63 1.47 6.93
CA VAL A 248 -23.52 2.61 6.64
C VAL A 248 -24.19 2.49 5.28
N GLU A 249 -25.37 3.09 5.13
CA GLU A 249 -26.02 3.17 3.83
C GLU A 249 -25.20 4.03 2.87
N THR A 250 -24.97 3.53 1.66
CA THR A 250 -24.27 4.24 0.59
C THR A 250 -25.16 4.40 -0.65
N ASN A 251 -24.81 5.37 -1.49
CA ASN A 251 -25.41 5.51 -2.82
C ASN A 251 -24.74 4.56 -3.84
N SER A 252 -25.14 4.62 -5.11
CA SER A 252 -24.59 3.78 -6.18
C SER A 252 -23.10 4.01 -6.48
N ALA A 253 -22.53 5.14 -6.05
CA ALA A 253 -21.10 5.45 -6.15
C ALA A 253 -20.33 5.03 -4.89
N ALA A 254 -20.96 4.28 -3.98
CA ALA A 254 -20.43 3.88 -2.68
C ALA A 254 -20.11 5.06 -1.75
N ARG A 255 -20.69 6.25 -1.98
CA ARG A 255 -20.60 7.38 -1.04
C ARG A 255 -21.62 7.19 0.08
N PRO A 256 -21.23 7.33 1.36
CA PRO A 256 -22.17 7.37 2.48
C PRO A 256 -23.30 8.38 2.27
N ARG A 257 -24.54 7.98 2.62
CA ARG A 257 -25.72 8.86 2.57
C ARG A 257 -25.61 10.01 3.58
N GLU A 258 -25.00 9.73 4.72
CA GLU A 258 -24.66 10.70 5.74
C GLU A 258 -23.14 10.89 5.75
N ASP A 259 -22.69 12.15 5.76
CA ASP A 259 -21.26 12.47 5.69
C ASP A 259 -20.53 11.98 6.95
N ILE A 260 -19.48 11.19 6.73
CA ILE A 260 -18.61 10.67 7.79
C ILE A 260 -17.32 11.47 7.78
N LYS A 261 -17.30 12.52 8.58
CA LYS A 261 -16.10 13.34 8.79
C LYS A 261 -15.03 12.58 9.56
N MET A 262 -13.78 12.86 9.22
CA MET A 262 -12.61 12.40 9.94
C MET A 262 -11.75 13.58 10.37
N ASN A 263 -11.15 13.47 11.54
CA ASN A 263 -10.02 14.30 11.96
C ASN A 263 -8.87 13.39 12.33
N ILE A 264 -7.66 13.74 11.91
CA ILE A 264 -6.48 12.91 12.12
C ILE A 264 -5.45 13.72 12.89
N ARG A 265 -4.83 13.14 13.90
CA ARG A 265 -3.70 13.75 14.64
C ARG A 265 -2.63 12.72 14.98
N VAL A 266 -1.39 13.17 15.06
CA VAL A 266 -0.30 12.39 15.65
C VAL A 266 -0.49 12.36 17.17
N ILE A 267 -0.45 11.18 17.79
CA ILE A 267 -0.67 11.01 19.24
C ILE A 267 0.52 10.44 19.99
N ARG A 268 1.37 9.69 19.31
CA ARG A 268 2.70 9.30 19.77
C ARG A 268 3.57 9.45 18.56
#